data_AF-A0A6V7KB88-F1
#
_entry.id   AF-A0A6V7KB88-F1
#
_cell.length_a   1.000
_cell.length_b   1.000
_cell.length_c   1.000
_cell.angle_alpha   90.00
_cell.angle_beta   90.00
_cell.angle_gamma   90.00
#
_symmetry.space_group_name_H-M   'P 1'
#
loop_
_entity.id
_entity.type
_entity.pdbx_description
1 polymer ?
#
loop_
_entity_poly.entity_id
_entity_poly.type
_entity_poly.pdbx_seq_one_letter_code
_entity_poly.pdbx_strand_id
1 'polypeptide(L)'
;MGVKEQSEGLERAIDHMCRKTRDLRRQLRKAVVDHVSDSFLETSVPLLILIKAAEKGNEEEVEEYALVFKEHANKLVEVANLVCSMSANEDGVKMVRYAAAQIEDLCPEVINAARVLALRQRSQLAKQNMQVFRQAWENQVRVLTEAVDDITTIDDFLAVSENHILEDVNKCVLALQEGDADTLDRTAGAIRGRSSRVCNVVQAEMDNYEPCIYTKRVLEAVKVLREQ
;
A
#
# COMPACT_ATOMS: atom_id res chain seq x y z
N MET A 1 27.37 -13.02 48.21
CA MET A 1 27.18 -14.22 47.36
C MET A 1 25.91 -13.98 46.57
N GLY A 2 25.99 -13.90 45.24
CA GLY A 2 24.81 -13.76 44.39
C GLY A 2 23.97 -15.04 44.49
N VAL A 3 22.65 -14.89 44.68
CA VAL A 3 21.73 -16.02 44.71
C VAL A 3 21.79 -16.70 43.34
N LYS A 4 22.11 -18.00 43.33
CA LYS A 4 22.34 -18.79 42.11
C LYS A 4 21.04 -19.23 41.44
N GLU A 5 19.91 -19.07 42.11
CA GLU A 5 18.56 -19.33 41.61
C GLU A 5 17.86 -18.01 41.28
N GLN A 6 17.27 -17.91 40.09
CA GLN A 6 16.41 -16.78 39.75
C GLN A 6 15.25 -16.75 40.74
N SER A 7 15.09 -15.64 41.47
CA SER A 7 13.93 -15.45 42.34
C SER A 7 12.65 -15.56 41.51
N GLU A 8 11.64 -16.28 41.98
CA GLU A 8 10.32 -16.37 41.32
C GLU A 8 9.69 -14.99 41.03
N GLY A 9 10.08 -13.95 41.79
CA GLY A 9 9.69 -12.56 41.51
C GLY A 9 10.39 -11.98 40.28
N LEU A 10 11.67 -12.32 40.08
CA LEU A 10 12.44 -11.92 38.90
C LEU A 10 11.92 -12.64 37.64
N GLU A 11 11.62 -13.94 37.71
CA GLU A 11 11.08 -14.71 36.58
C GLU A 11 9.73 -14.14 36.12
N ARG A 12 8.81 -13.85 37.07
CA ARG A 12 7.54 -13.18 36.77
C ARG A 12 7.72 -11.79 36.15
N ALA A 13 8.71 -11.02 36.61
CA ALA A 13 9.00 -9.71 36.04
C ALA A 13 9.54 -9.80 34.61
N ILE A 14 10.44 -10.76 34.34
CA ILE A 14 10.97 -11.05 33.00
C ILE A 14 9.83 -11.46 32.06
N ASP A 15 8.96 -12.38 32.49
CA ASP A 15 7.80 -12.81 31.73
C ASP A 15 6.86 -11.65 31.39
N HIS A 16 6.57 -10.80 32.37
CA HIS A 16 5.73 -9.63 32.14
C HIS A 16 6.37 -8.66 31.15
N MET A 17 7.68 -8.38 31.28
CA MET A 17 8.42 -7.55 30.32
C MET A 17 8.40 -8.14 28.91
N CYS A 18 8.67 -9.43 28.75
CA CYS A 18 8.64 -10.10 27.45
C CYS A 18 7.25 -10.03 26.80
N ARG A 19 6.19 -10.22 27.58
CA ARG A 19 4.80 -10.07 27.08
C ARG A 19 4.53 -8.65 26.61
N LYS A 20 4.86 -7.64 27.42
CA LYS A 20 4.61 -6.23 27.06
C LYS A 20 5.42 -5.79 25.83
N THR A 21 6.66 -6.21 25.70
CA THR A 21 7.48 -5.94 24.50
C THR A 21 6.88 -6.57 23.25
N ARG A 22 6.36 -7.81 23.37
CA ARG A 22 5.67 -8.48 22.24
C ARG A 22 4.37 -7.77 21.85
N ASP A 23 3.59 -7.32 22.84
CA ASP A 23 2.35 -6.58 22.59
C ASP A 23 2.64 -5.24 21.90
N LEU A 24 3.67 -4.51 22.36
CA LEU A 24 4.11 -3.27 21.71
C LEU A 24 4.55 -3.53 20.26
N ARG A 25 5.37 -4.56 20.03
CA ARG A 25 5.79 -4.93 18.67
C ARG A 25 4.59 -5.26 17.77
N ARG A 26 3.55 -5.91 18.31
CA ARG A 26 2.31 -6.19 17.56
C ARG A 26 1.56 -4.90 17.20
N GLN A 27 1.43 -3.95 18.15
CA GLN A 27 0.78 -2.67 17.87
C GLN A 27 1.54 -1.84 16.83
N LEU A 28 2.88 -1.83 16.90
CA LEU A 28 3.70 -1.17 15.90
C LEU A 28 3.54 -1.78 14.50
N ARG A 29 3.47 -3.11 14.38
CA ARG A 29 3.20 -3.75 13.09
C ARG A 29 1.84 -3.34 12.54
N LYS A 30 0.79 -3.36 13.37
CA LYS A 30 -0.55 -2.91 12.96
C LYS A 30 -0.55 -1.46 12.48
N ALA A 31 0.06 -0.54 13.24
CA ALA A 31 0.17 0.86 12.86
C ALA A 31 0.90 1.06 11.51
N VAL A 32 1.92 0.25 11.23
CA VAL A 32 2.60 0.27 9.93
C VAL A 32 1.71 -0.28 8.82
N VAL A 33 0.95 -1.34 9.09
CA VAL A 33 -0.01 -1.91 8.14
C VAL A 33 -1.17 -0.95 7.86
N ASP A 34 -1.59 -0.14 8.82
CA ASP A 34 -2.57 0.94 8.60
C ASP A 34 -2.08 1.86 7.47
N HIS A 35 -0.81 2.29 7.52
CA HIS A 35 -0.20 3.08 6.46
C HIS A 35 -0.10 2.35 5.12
N VAL A 36 0.16 1.03 5.12
CA VAL A 36 0.16 0.21 3.88
C VAL A 36 -1.23 0.18 3.26
N SER A 37 -2.26 -0.07 4.07
CA SER A 37 -3.65 -0.16 3.64
C SER A 37 -4.13 1.13 2.96
N ASP A 38 -3.74 2.29 3.48
CA ASP A 38 -4.13 3.59 2.94
C ASP A 38 -3.28 4.01 1.74
N SER A 39 -1.96 3.92 1.86
CA SER A 39 -1.04 4.49 0.87
C SER A 39 -1.01 3.70 -0.43
N PHE A 40 -1.31 2.40 -0.39
CA PHE A 40 -1.32 1.52 -1.56
C PHE A 40 -2.73 1.21 -2.08
N LEU A 41 -3.74 2.01 -1.71
CA LEU A 41 -5.12 1.83 -2.16
C LEU A 41 -5.38 2.41 -3.55
N GLU A 42 -5.03 3.69 -3.78
CA GLU A 42 -5.30 4.44 -5.02
C GLU A 42 -4.02 5.02 -5.61
N THR A 43 -3.13 4.16 -6.09
CA THR A 43 -1.78 4.58 -6.50
C THR A 43 -1.70 5.23 -7.88
N SER A 44 -2.76 5.15 -8.69
CA SER A 44 -2.78 5.61 -10.09
C SER A 44 -3.28 7.05 -10.25
N VAL A 45 -4.07 7.57 -9.30
CA VAL A 45 -4.78 8.85 -9.45
C VAL A 45 -3.83 10.03 -9.68
N PRO A 46 -2.76 10.24 -8.89
CA PRO A 46 -1.86 11.38 -9.10
C PRO A 46 -1.18 11.37 -10.48
N LEU A 47 -0.82 10.18 -10.97
CA LEU A 47 -0.23 10.03 -12.30
C LEU A 47 -1.23 10.39 -13.41
N LEU A 48 -2.48 9.91 -13.30
CA LEU A 48 -3.51 10.18 -14.30
C LEU A 48 -3.84 11.67 -14.40
N ILE A 49 -3.90 12.37 -13.26
CA ILE A 49 -4.13 13.81 -13.22
C ILE A 49 -2.97 14.57 -13.88
N LEU A 50 -1.72 14.21 -13.55
CA LEU A 50 -0.52 14.79 -14.17
C LEU A 50 -0.51 14.60 -15.69
N ILE A 51 -0.78 13.38 -16.17
CA ILE A 51 -0.83 13.09 -17.61
C ILE A 51 -1.95 13.90 -18.28
N LYS A 52 -3.13 14.00 -17.65
CA LYS A 52 -4.26 14.76 -18.21
C LYS A 52 -3.95 16.25 -18.33
N ALA A 53 -3.21 16.84 -17.40
CA ALA A 53 -2.72 18.22 -17.52
C ALA A 53 -1.73 18.37 -18.68
N ALA A 54 -0.79 17.42 -18.81
CA ALA A 54 0.18 17.41 -19.90
C ALA A 54 -0.48 17.26 -21.29
N GLU A 55 -1.52 16.44 -21.41
CA GLU A 55 -2.27 16.27 -22.67
C GLU A 55 -3.02 17.53 -23.12
N LYS A 56 -3.36 18.43 -22.20
CA LYS A 56 -3.95 19.75 -22.49
C LYS A 56 -2.90 20.79 -22.88
N GLY A 57 -1.61 20.49 -22.72
CA GLY A 57 -0.53 21.45 -22.90
C GLY A 57 -0.49 22.57 -21.84
N ASN A 58 -1.08 22.35 -20.66
CA ASN A 58 -1.05 23.34 -19.58
C ASN A 58 0.21 23.14 -18.72
N GLU A 59 1.28 23.86 -19.04
CA GLU A 59 2.57 23.76 -18.34
C GLU A 59 2.49 24.13 -16.85
N GLU A 60 1.62 25.09 -16.48
CA GLU A 60 1.45 25.52 -15.09
C GLU A 60 0.78 24.42 -14.25
N GLU A 61 -0.34 23.86 -14.72
CA GLU A 61 -0.98 22.70 -14.06
C GLU A 61 -0.04 21.50 -13.97
N VAL A 62 0.83 21.28 -14.96
CA VAL A 62 1.79 20.17 -14.94
C VAL A 62 2.80 20.32 -13.81
N GLU A 63 3.30 21.53 -13.53
CA GLU A 63 4.21 21.73 -12.40
C GLU A 63 3.50 21.55 -11.05
N GLU A 64 2.26 22.03 -10.91
CA GLU A 64 1.46 21.82 -9.71
C GLU A 64 1.21 20.33 -9.44
N TYR A 65 0.73 19.59 -10.46
CA TYR A 65 0.46 18.17 -10.31
C TYR A 65 1.72 17.31 -10.24
N ALA A 66 2.86 17.78 -10.76
CA ALA A 66 4.14 17.11 -10.59
C ALA A 66 4.56 17.11 -9.11
N LEU A 67 4.27 18.18 -8.35
CA LEU A 67 4.50 18.21 -6.91
C LEU A 67 3.64 17.19 -6.19
N VAL A 68 2.33 17.14 -6.49
CA VAL A 68 1.40 16.16 -5.89
C VAL A 68 1.83 14.72 -6.19
N PHE A 69 2.21 14.45 -7.44
CA PHE A 69 2.72 13.13 -7.85
C PHE A 69 4.00 12.76 -7.10
N LYS A 70 4.93 13.71 -6.95
CA LYS A 70 6.19 13.50 -6.21
C LYS A 70 5.94 13.28 -4.71
N GLU A 71 5.04 14.02 -4.10
CA GLU A 71 4.67 13.82 -2.69
C GLU A 71 4.06 12.43 -2.46
N HIS A 72 3.19 12.00 -3.37
CA HIS A 72 2.63 10.64 -3.34
C HIS A 72 3.72 9.57 -3.51
N ALA A 73 4.66 9.76 -4.45
CA ALA A 73 5.80 8.87 -4.63
C ALA A 73 6.65 8.74 -3.36
N ASN A 74 6.98 9.89 -2.74
CA ASN A 74 7.71 9.93 -1.48
C ASN A 74 6.94 9.22 -0.36
N LYS A 75 5.60 9.32 -0.34
CA LYS A 75 4.78 8.65 0.67
C LYS A 75 4.85 7.13 0.53
N LEU A 76 4.79 6.59 -0.69
CA LEU A 76 4.96 5.16 -0.94
C LEU A 76 6.32 4.65 -0.43
N VAL A 77 7.39 5.40 -0.71
CA VAL A 77 8.75 5.08 -0.27
C VAL A 77 8.90 5.16 1.25
N GLU A 78 8.31 6.19 1.88
CA GLU A 78 8.30 6.34 3.34
C GLU A 78 7.63 5.13 4.02
N VAL A 79 6.44 4.75 3.55
CA VAL A 79 5.71 3.61 4.10
C VAL A 79 6.46 2.30 3.89
N ALA A 80 7.05 2.09 2.71
CA ALA A 80 7.89 0.93 2.45
C ALA A 80 9.07 0.82 3.44
N ASN A 81 9.71 1.95 3.76
CA ASN A 81 10.80 2.01 4.74
C ASN A 81 10.32 1.76 6.18
N LEU A 82 9.12 2.20 6.55
CA LEU A 82 8.50 1.89 7.84
C LEU A 82 8.28 0.37 7.99
N VAL A 83 7.77 -0.29 6.95
CA VAL A 83 7.61 -1.75 6.92
C VAL A 83 8.96 -2.45 7.10
N CYS A 84 10.01 -1.97 6.41
CA CYS A 84 11.36 -2.50 6.56
C CYS A 84 11.89 -2.42 7.99
N SER A 85 11.58 -1.33 8.71
CA SER A 85 12.03 -1.14 10.10
C SER A 85 11.43 -2.14 11.10
N MET A 86 10.30 -2.75 10.74
CA MET A 86 9.57 -3.70 11.58
C MET A 86 9.84 -5.17 11.23
N SER A 87 10.32 -5.43 10.01
CA SER A 87 10.57 -6.78 9.52
C SER A 87 11.89 -7.35 10.05
N ALA A 88 11.89 -8.66 10.31
CA ALA A 88 13.10 -9.43 10.58
C ALA A 88 13.59 -10.23 9.35
N ASN A 89 12.87 -10.15 8.23
CA ASN A 89 13.24 -10.81 6.97
C ASN A 89 14.26 -9.95 6.21
N GLU A 90 15.55 -10.23 6.39
CA GLU A 90 16.63 -9.44 5.78
C GLU A 90 16.57 -9.39 4.25
N ASP A 91 16.25 -10.51 3.60
CA ASP A 91 16.21 -10.57 2.14
C ASP A 91 14.98 -9.85 1.59
N GLY A 92 13.82 -10.01 2.23
CA GLY A 92 12.63 -9.23 1.89
C GLY A 92 12.85 -7.71 2.08
N VAL A 93 13.55 -7.31 3.15
CA VAL A 93 13.92 -5.89 3.37
C VAL A 93 14.82 -5.37 2.26
N LYS A 94 15.78 -6.16 1.76
CA LYS A 94 16.62 -5.76 0.61
C LYS A 94 15.78 -5.56 -0.65
N MET A 95 14.83 -6.47 -0.92
CA MET A 95 13.94 -6.38 -2.07
C MET A 95 13.05 -5.12 -2.02
N VAL A 96 12.45 -4.83 -0.87
CA VAL A 96 11.63 -3.61 -0.69
C VAL A 96 12.47 -2.35 -0.90
N ARG A 97 13.66 -2.27 -0.30
CA ARG A 97 14.56 -1.11 -0.46
C ARG A 97 15.00 -0.93 -1.91
N TYR A 98 15.28 -2.02 -2.62
CA TYR A 98 15.61 -1.97 -4.03
C TYR A 98 14.43 -1.43 -4.86
N ALA A 99 13.22 -1.97 -4.65
CA ALA A 99 12.02 -1.51 -5.34
C ALA A 99 11.68 -0.04 -5.03
N ALA A 100 11.91 0.41 -3.79
CA ALA A 100 11.73 1.79 -3.38
C ALA A 100 12.73 2.74 -4.06
N ALA A 101 14.01 2.36 -4.14
CA ALA A 101 15.00 3.14 -4.87
C ALA A 101 14.65 3.30 -6.36
N GLN A 102 14.10 2.26 -7.00
CA GLN A 102 13.62 2.35 -8.38
C GLN A 102 12.42 3.31 -8.53
N ILE A 103 11.54 3.42 -7.51
CA ILE A 103 10.48 4.44 -7.50
C ILE A 103 11.08 5.84 -7.44
N GLU A 104 12.07 6.06 -6.57
CA GLU A 104 12.75 7.36 -6.44
C GLU A 104 13.45 7.77 -7.74
N ASP A 105 14.15 6.84 -8.39
CA ASP A 105 14.84 7.07 -9.67
C ASP A 105 13.86 7.33 -10.82
N LEU A 106 12.72 6.63 -10.85
CA LEU A 106 11.74 6.73 -11.94
C LEU A 106 10.84 7.97 -11.83
N CYS A 107 10.56 8.43 -10.61
CA CYS A 107 9.70 9.59 -10.36
C CYS A 107 10.08 10.85 -11.19
N PRO A 108 11.33 11.33 -11.21
CA PRO A 108 11.70 12.50 -12.00
C PRO A 108 11.57 12.26 -13.51
N GLU A 109 11.82 11.04 -14.00
CA GLU A 109 11.69 10.69 -15.41
C GLU A 109 10.23 10.76 -15.90
N VAL A 110 9.29 10.29 -15.07
CA VAL A 110 7.84 10.40 -15.33
C VAL A 110 7.42 11.88 -15.42
N ILE A 111 7.88 12.70 -14.47
CA ILE A 111 7.60 14.16 -14.47
C ILE A 111 8.18 14.81 -15.72
N ASN A 112 9.41 14.46 -16.11
CA ASN A 112 10.03 15.00 -17.31
C ASN A 112 9.29 14.58 -18.58
N ALA A 113 8.81 13.35 -18.66
CA ALA A 113 7.97 12.90 -19.77
C ALA A 113 6.66 13.71 -19.88
N ALA A 114 6.04 14.03 -18.74
CA ALA A 114 4.84 14.88 -18.68
C ALA A 114 5.13 16.31 -19.16
N ARG A 115 6.23 16.92 -18.71
CA ARG A 115 6.69 18.24 -19.17
C ARG A 115 6.92 18.29 -20.68
N VAL A 116 7.61 17.28 -21.22
CA VAL A 116 7.86 17.19 -22.68
C VAL A 116 6.55 17.04 -23.46
N LEU A 117 5.60 16.25 -22.95
CA LEU A 117 4.28 16.12 -23.54
C LEU A 117 3.51 17.44 -23.52
N ALA A 118 3.54 18.18 -22.42
CA ALA A 118 2.90 19.49 -22.30
C ALA A 118 3.42 20.48 -23.36
N LEU A 119 4.74 20.58 -23.50
CA LEU A 119 5.40 21.44 -24.49
C LEU A 119 5.10 21.03 -25.94
N ARG A 120 4.81 19.75 -26.18
CA ARG A 120 4.68 19.17 -27.54
C ARG A 120 3.44 18.29 -27.66
N GLN A 121 2.28 18.78 -27.24
CA GLN A 121 1.01 18.03 -27.17
C GLN A 121 0.56 17.34 -28.48
N ARG A 122 0.99 17.83 -29.65
CA ARG A 122 0.68 17.22 -30.96
C ARG A 122 1.67 16.15 -31.40
N SER A 123 2.82 16.04 -30.74
CA SER A 123 3.88 15.11 -31.08
C SER A 123 3.49 13.68 -30.69
N GLN A 124 3.40 12.79 -31.67
CA GLN A 124 3.15 11.36 -31.41
C GLN A 124 4.28 10.73 -30.60
N LEU A 125 5.52 11.18 -30.80
CA LEU A 125 6.67 10.71 -30.04
C LEU A 125 6.57 11.11 -28.56
N ALA A 126 6.08 12.32 -28.25
CA ALA A 126 5.92 12.76 -26.86
C ALA A 126 4.80 11.97 -26.15
N LYS A 127 3.70 11.68 -26.87
CA LYS A 127 2.62 10.82 -26.37
C LYS A 127 3.09 9.39 -26.11
N GLN A 128 3.84 8.81 -27.03
CA GLN A 128 4.42 7.47 -26.87
C GLN A 128 5.41 7.44 -25.70
N ASN A 129 6.26 8.45 -25.57
CA ASN A 129 7.20 8.56 -24.45
C ASN A 129 6.47 8.60 -23.10
N MET A 130 5.43 9.43 -22.96
CA MET A 130 4.62 9.47 -21.74
C MET A 130 3.97 8.12 -21.44
N GLN A 131 3.45 7.43 -22.47
CA GLN A 131 2.84 6.11 -22.29
C GLN A 131 3.84 5.05 -21.81
N VAL A 132 5.08 5.09 -22.30
CA VAL A 132 6.16 4.20 -21.82
C VAL A 132 6.45 4.44 -20.34
N PHE A 133 6.61 5.71 -19.93
CA PHE A 133 6.88 6.05 -18.53
C PHE A 133 5.69 5.77 -17.61
N ARG A 134 4.46 5.93 -18.10
CA ARG A 134 3.26 5.53 -17.38
C ARG A 134 3.28 4.03 -17.06
N GLN A 135 3.53 3.18 -18.06
CA GLN A 135 3.57 1.74 -17.86
C GLN A 135 4.74 1.32 -16.95
N ALA A 136 5.90 1.95 -17.11
CA ALA A 136 7.03 1.73 -16.21
C ALA A 136 6.67 2.06 -14.76
N TRP A 137 5.99 3.18 -14.52
CA TRP A 137 5.55 3.59 -13.19
C TRP A 137 4.54 2.62 -12.59
N GLU A 138 3.47 2.30 -13.32
CA GLU A 138 2.42 1.37 -12.87
C GLU A 138 3.03 0.00 -12.52
N ASN A 139 4.00 -0.47 -13.31
CA ASN A 139 4.72 -1.71 -13.03
C ASN A 139 5.61 -1.59 -11.79
N GLN A 140 6.37 -0.50 -11.63
CA GLN A 140 7.29 -0.35 -10.51
C GLN A 140 6.55 -0.18 -9.18
N VAL A 141 5.40 0.51 -9.18
CA VAL A 141 4.51 0.61 -8.01
C VAL A 141 3.97 -0.76 -7.63
N ARG A 142 3.57 -1.57 -8.62
CA ARG A 142 3.12 -2.95 -8.37
C ARG A 142 4.24 -3.79 -7.72
N VAL A 143 5.45 -3.74 -8.27
CA VAL A 143 6.62 -4.47 -7.71
C VAL A 143 6.92 -4.03 -6.27
N LEU A 144 6.87 -2.72 -5.97
CA LEU A 144 7.04 -2.23 -4.60
C LEU A 144 5.93 -2.75 -3.68
N THR A 145 4.69 -2.75 -4.16
CA THR A 145 3.52 -3.22 -3.41
C THR A 145 3.67 -4.68 -3.03
N GLU A 146 3.99 -5.54 -4.01
CA GLU A 146 4.20 -6.98 -3.82
C GLU A 146 5.35 -7.23 -2.83
N ALA A 147 6.48 -6.54 -2.97
CA ALA A 147 7.61 -6.68 -2.04
C ALA A 147 7.26 -6.25 -0.61
N VAL A 148 6.43 -5.21 -0.44
CA VAL A 148 5.94 -4.76 0.87
C VAL A 148 4.99 -5.79 1.48
N ASP A 149 4.11 -6.38 0.66
CA ASP A 149 3.18 -7.43 1.09
C ASP A 149 3.95 -8.69 1.53
N ASP A 150 5.03 -9.09 0.85
CA ASP A 150 5.86 -10.26 1.20
C ASP A 150 6.50 -10.20 2.60
N ILE A 151 6.74 -9.01 3.13
CA ILE A 151 7.29 -8.81 4.48
C ILE A 151 6.24 -8.36 5.50
N THR A 152 4.98 -8.26 5.07
CA THR A 152 3.83 -7.94 5.90
C THR A 152 3.08 -9.22 6.22
N THR A 153 2.85 -9.51 7.51
CA THR A 153 2.12 -10.73 7.88
C THR A 153 0.66 -10.64 7.47
N ILE A 154 0.13 -11.69 6.84
CA ILE A 154 -1.28 -11.75 6.43
C ILE A 154 -2.25 -11.50 7.60
N ASP A 155 -1.93 -11.98 8.81
CA ASP A 155 -2.76 -11.78 10.00
C ASP A 155 -2.96 -10.29 10.35
N ASP A 156 -1.86 -9.52 10.35
CA ASP A 156 -1.93 -8.09 10.63
C ASP A 156 -2.62 -7.35 9.47
N PHE A 157 -2.37 -7.73 8.21
CA PHE A 157 -3.03 -7.16 7.02
C PHE A 157 -4.55 -7.36 7.01
N LEU A 158 -5.02 -8.59 7.28
CA LEU A 158 -6.45 -8.90 7.34
C LEU A 158 -7.14 -8.15 8.49
N ALA A 159 -6.52 -8.15 9.68
CA ALA A 159 -7.09 -7.48 10.85
C ALA A 159 -7.22 -5.96 10.64
N VAL A 160 -6.23 -5.32 10.01
CA VAL A 160 -6.30 -3.89 9.68
C VAL A 160 -7.34 -3.62 8.59
N SER A 161 -7.33 -4.43 7.52
CA SER A 161 -8.28 -4.28 6.42
C SER A 161 -9.73 -4.42 6.87
N GLU A 162 -10.02 -5.34 7.80
CA GLU A 162 -11.33 -5.50 8.42
C GLU A 162 -11.77 -4.22 9.16
N ASN A 163 -10.90 -3.64 10.00
CA ASN A 163 -11.20 -2.41 10.72
C ASN A 163 -11.45 -1.24 9.76
N HIS A 164 -10.60 -1.09 8.75
CA HIS A 164 -10.73 -0.04 7.73
C HIS A 164 -12.01 -0.17 6.91
N ILE A 165 -12.40 -1.38 6.49
CA ILE A 165 -13.67 -1.60 5.79
C ILE A 165 -14.85 -1.27 6.71
N LEU A 166 -14.80 -1.64 7.99
CA LEU A 166 -15.85 -1.31 8.96
C LEU A 166 -15.97 0.21 9.17
N GLU A 167 -14.85 0.92 9.29
CA GLU A 167 -14.81 2.37 9.40
C GLU A 167 -15.38 3.06 8.16
N ASP A 168 -15.03 2.58 6.96
CA ASP A 168 -15.58 3.10 5.72
C ASP A 168 -17.08 2.85 5.61
N VAL A 169 -17.57 1.68 6.01
CA VAL A 169 -19.01 1.40 6.05
C VAL A 169 -19.73 2.40 6.96
N ASN A 170 -19.17 2.70 8.13
CA ASN A 170 -19.73 3.72 9.02
C ASN A 170 -19.74 5.11 8.37
N LYS A 171 -18.66 5.50 7.67
CA LYS A 171 -18.59 6.76 6.92
C LYS A 171 -19.62 6.81 5.78
N CYS A 172 -19.84 5.71 5.06
CA CYS A 172 -20.89 5.61 4.03
C CYS A 172 -22.29 5.81 4.63
N VAL A 173 -22.58 5.21 5.80
CA VAL A 173 -23.86 5.39 6.48
C VAL A 173 -24.08 6.85 6.87
N LEU A 174 -23.05 7.52 7.38
CA LEU A 174 -23.13 8.95 7.73
C LEU A 174 -23.34 9.82 6.48
N ALA A 175 -22.58 9.59 5.41
CA ALA A 175 -22.73 10.33 4.15
C ALA A 175 -24.15 10.16 3.57
N LEU A 176 -24.73 8.96 3.67
CA LEU A 176 -26.11 8.71 3.25
C LEU A 176 -27.14 9.48 4.10
N GLN A 177 -26.93 9.59 5.41
CA GLN A 177 -27.79 10.35 6.31
C GLN A 177 -27.72 11.86 6.04
N GLU A 178 -26.54 12.35 5.68
CA GLU A 178 -26.28 13.77 5.39
C GLU A 178 -26.63 14.16 3.96
N GLY A 179 -26.88 13.18 3.07
CA GLY A 179 -27.11 13.43 1.65
C GLY A 179 -25.86 13.84 0.88
N ASP A 180 -24.66 13.53 1.40
CA ASP A 180 -23.37 13.80 0.76
C ASP A 180 -23.02 12.69 -0.23
N ALA A 181 -23.37 12.92 -1.49
CA ALA A 181 -23.11 11.97 -2.59
C ALA A 181 -21.61 11.82 -2.90
N ASP A 182 -20.80 12.87 -2.73
CA ASP A 182 -19.38 12.86 -3.06
C ASP A 182 -18.60 12.02 -2.05
N THR A 183 -18.87 12.20 -0.75
CA THR A 183 -18.26 11.36 0.28
C THR A 183 -18.72 9.91 0.15
N LEU A 184 -20.00 9.67 -0.15
CA LEU A 184 -20.52 8.32 -0.37
C LEU A 184 -19.78 7.60 -1.51
N ASP A 185 -19.61 8.25 -2.67
CA ASP A 185 -18.93 7.63 -3.83
C ASP A 185 -17.46 7.33 -3.51
N ARG A 186 -16.73 8.29 -2.94
CA ARG A 186 -15.33 8.13 -2.55
C ARG A 186 -15.15 7.01 -1.53
N THR A 187 -15.95 6.98 -0.48
CA THR A 187 -15.84 5.94 0.57
C THR A 187 -16.27 4.57 0.05
N ALA A 188 -17.28 4.49 -0.81
CA ALA A 188 -17.63 3.24 -1.49
C ALA A 188 -16.49 2.77 -2.42
N GLY A 189 -15.80 3.69 -3.09
CA GLY A 189 -14.57 3.42 -3.84
C GLY A 189 -13.48 2.79 -2.99
N ALA A 190 -13.22 3.36 -1.82
CA ALA A 190 -12.25 2.83 -0.87
C ALA A 190 -12.60 1.40 -0.39
N ILE A 191 -13.87 1.12 -0.07
CA ILE A 191 -14.33 -0.24 0.30
C ILE A 191 -14.06 -1.23 -0.82
N ARG A 192 -14.40 -0.88 -2.06
CA ARG A 192 -14.14 -1.74 -3.23
C ARG A 192 -12.65 -1.99 -3.42
N GLY A 193 -11.83 -0.94 -3.31
CA GLY A 193 -10.38 -1.04 -3.43
C GLY A 193 -9.78 -1.95 -2.35
N ARG A 194 -10.18 -1.77 -1.07
CA ARG A 194 -9.71 -2.58 0.05
C ARG A 194 -10.15 -4.04 -0.07
N SER A 195 -11.40 -4.29 -0.47
CA SER A 195 -11.91 -5.65 -0.71
C SER A 195 -11.15 -6.35 -1.83
N SER A 196 -10.88 -5.63 -2.93
CA SER A 196 -10.05 -6.14 -4.04
C SER A 196 -8.63 -6.47 -3.60
N ARG A 197 -8.01 -5.58 -2.80
CA ARG A 197 -6.66 -5.80 -2.24
C ARG A 197 -6.63 -7.03 -1.32
N VAL A 198 -7.63 -7.20 -0.44
CA VAL A 198 -7.78 -8.41 0.39
C VAL A 198 -7.82 -9.66 -0.47
N CYS A 199 -8.65 -9.69 -1.52
CA CYS A 199 -8.71 -10.82 -2.43
C CYS A 199 -7.35 -11.11 -3.09
N ASN A 200 -6.62 -10.09 -3.54
CA ASN A 200 -5.33 -10.27 -4.21
C ASN A 200 -4.25 -10.80 -3.25
N VAL A 201 -4.11 -10.21 -2.06
CA VAL A 201 -3.12 -10.62 -1.06
C VAL A 201 -3.41 -12.04 -0.55
N VAL A 202 -4.68 -12.36 -0.25
CA VAL A 202 -5.05 -13.70 0.20
C VAL A 202 -4.81 -14.73 -0.89
N GLN A 203 -5.14 -14.40 -2.15
CA GLN A 203 -4.91 -15.32 -3.27
C GLN A 203 -3.41 -15.59 -3.47
N ALA A 204 -2.58 -14.55 -3.47
CA ALA A 204 -1.12 -14.70 -3.57
C ALA A 204 -0.54 -15.50 -2.40
N GLU A 205 -1.03 -15.28 -1.17
CA GLU A 205 -0.62 -16.08 -0.02
C GLU A 205 -1.01 -17.55 -0.17
N MET A 206 -2.20 -17.86 -0.71
CA MET A 206 -2.61 -19.25 -0.93
C MET A 206 -1.74 -19.98 -1.96
N ASP A 207 -1.10 -19.27 -2.90
CA ASP A 207 -0.18 -19.86 -3.87
C ASP A 207 1.11 -20.41 -3.23
N ASN A 208 1.42 -19.99 -2.00
CA ASN A 208 2.54 -20.51 -1.20
C ASN A 208 2.27 -21.90 -0.59
N TYR A 209 1.03 -22.42 -0.69
CA TYR A 209 0.62 -23.69 -0.08
C TYR A 209 0.27 -24.74 -1.14
N GLU A 210 0.54 -26.01 -0.83
CA GLU A 210 0.08 -27.10 -1.69
C GLU A 210 -1.46 -27.17 -1.74
N PRO A 211 -2.07 -27.36 -2.94
CA PRO A 211 -3.51 -27.43 -3.09
C PRO A 211 -4.17 -28.48 -2.19
N CYS A 212 -5.01 -28.05 -1.25
CA CYS A 212 -5.65 -28.91 -0.27
C CYS A 212 -7.03 -28.36 0.15
N ILE A 213 -7.66 -28.98 1.15
CA ILE A 213 -8.98 -28.54 1.64
C ILE A 213 -8.89 -27.13 2.23
N TYR A 214 -7.77 -26.78 2.87
CA TYR A 214 -7.55 -25.44 3.42
C TYR A 214 -7.54 -24.37 2.32
N THR A 215 -6.66 -24.50 1.31
CA THR A 215 -6.57 -23.52 0.22
C THR A 215 -7.86 -23.42 -0.59
N LYS A 216 -8.54 -24.55 -0.83
CA LYS A 216 -9.86 -24.55 -1.50
C LYS A 216 -10.90 -23.73 -0.75
N ARG A 217 -11.02 -23.90 0.57
CA ARG A 217 -11.99 -23.15 1.38
C ARG A 217 -11.70 -21.65 1.42
N VAL A 218 -10.41 -21.27 1.51
CA VAL A 218 -10.02 -19.86 1.49
C VAL A 218 -10.32 -19.25 0.12
N LEU A 219 -9.94 -19.92 -0.97
CA LEU A 219 -10.18 -19.43 -2.34
C LEU A 219 -11.67 -19.36 -2.69
N GLU A 220 -12.51 -20.24 -2.14
CA GLU A 220 -13.96 -20.14 -2.27
C GLU A 220 -14.51 -18.88 -1.59
N ALA A 221 -14.05 -18.56 -0.37
CA ALA A 221 -14.44 -17.33 0.31
C ALA A 221 -13.98 -16.07 -0.46
N VAL A 222 -12.76 -16.08 -1.00
CA VAL A 222 -12.24 -15.01 -1.87
C VAL A 222 -13.10 -14.84 -3.12
N LYS A 223 -13.50 -15.96 -3.75
CA LYS A 223 -14.37 -15.95 -4.92
C LYS A 223 -15.72 -15.32 -4.59
N VAL A 224 -16.35 -15.73 -3.49
CA VAL A 224 -17.62 -15.15 -3.04
C VAL A 224 -17.52 -13.65 -2.84
N LEU A 225 -16.44 -13.16 -2.20
CA LEU A 225 -16.23 -11.72 -1.98
C LEU A 225 -16.02 -10.96 -3.29
N ARG A 226 -15.32 -11.54 -4.28
CA ARG A 226 -15.03 -10.91 -5.57
C ARG A 226 -16.27 -10.86 -6.49
N GLU A 227 -17.22 -11.76 -6.29
CA GLU A 227 -18.45 -11.86 -7.09
C GLU A 227 -19.63 -11.01 -6.55
N GLN A 228 -19.43 -10.25 -5.46
CA GLN A 228 -20.39 -9.25 -4.96
C GLN A 228 -20.20 -7.88 -5.63
#